data_AF-A0A9E4KYL4-F1
#
_entry.id   AF-A0A9E4KYL4-F1
#
_cell.length_a   1.000
_cell.length_b   1.000
_cell.length_c   1.000
_cell.angle_alpha   90.00
_cell.angle_beta   90.00
_cell.angle_gamma   90.00
#
_symmetry.space_group_name_H-M   'P 1'
#
loop_
_entity.id
_entity.type
_entity.pdbx_description
1 polymer ?
#
loop_
_entity_poly.entity_id
_entity_poly.type
_entity_poly.pdbx_seq_one_letter_code
_entity_poly.pdbx_strand_id
1 'polypeptide(L)'
;MSANRNLHQAKTNKKDEFYTQLVDIENELRHYSEHFRGKVVYCNCDDPRVSNFFHYFAYNFRVLGLKKLITTCYKNQQMDMFSQHDAEKAIWLEYDGTQNETGVPAVEDIGIHYLEGDGDFRSAECIELLKGADIVVTNPPFSLFREYVAQLIEYDKKFLIVGHQNAITYKEIFPLIKDNKLWLGITPRGKDMLFDVPTDYAKELVATKQEGSAYSIVDGVVYGRLGSASWYTNLDYHQRHE
;
A
#
# COMPACT_ATOMS: atom_id res chain seq x y z
N MET A 1 2.58 -29.30 -30.27
CA MET A 1 1.55 -28.25 -30.37
C MET A 1 0.49 -28.54 -29.34
N SER A 2 0.46 -27.75 -28.26
CA SER A 2 -0.59 -26.77 -27.91
C SER A 2 -1.50 -27.37 -26.84
N ALA A 3 -1.82 -26.77 -25.70
CA ALA A 3 -1.67 -25.41 -25.23
C ALA A 3 -1.60 -25.48 -23.69
N ASN A 4 -0.55 -24.92 -23.07
CA ASN A 4 -0.43 -24.84 -21.61
C ASN A 4 0.03 -23.43 -21.18
N ARG A 5 -0.38 -22.40 -21.94
CA ARG A 5 0.01 -21.00 -21.69
C ARG A 5 -1.07 -20.12 -21.07
N ASN A 6 -2.32 -20.59 -20.91
CA ASN A 6 -3.45 -19.72 -20.53
C ASN A 6 -4.03 -19.92 -19.12
N LEU A 7 -3.43 -20.74 -18.24
CA LEU A 7 -3.94 -20.94 -16.87
C LEU A 7 -3.10 -20.29 -15.76
N HIS A 8 -1.92 -19.74 -16.07
CA HIS A 8 -1.10 -19.07 -15.06
C HIS A 8 -1.24 -17.55 -15.02
N GLN A 9 -1.79 -16.91 -16.05
CA GLN A 9 -1.87 -15.45 -16.11
C GLN A 9 -3.08 -14.89 -15.33
N ALA A 10 -4.18 -15.65 -15.25
CA ALA A 10 -5.40 -15.24 -14.54
C ALA A 10 -5.35 -15.47 -13.00
N LYS A 11 -4.40 -16.26 -12.50
CA LYS A 11 -4.22 -16.51 -11.06
C LYS A 11 -3.28 -15.52 -10.37
N THR A 12 -2.49 -14.76 -11.14
CA THR A 12 -1.56 -13.76 -10.62
C THR A 12 -2.25 -12.45 -10.25
N ASN A 13 -3.28 -12.03 -10.98
CA ASN A 13 -3.88 -10.71 -10.78
C ASN A 13 -4.89 -10.66 -9.62
N LYS A 14 -5.50 -11.79 -9.22
CA LYS A 14 -6.54 -11.82 -8.17
C LYS A 14 -6.01 -11.73 -6.74
N LYS A 15 -4.70 -11.69 -6.54
CA LYS A 15 -4.07 -11.69 -5.21
C LYS A 15 -3.45 -10.35 -4.81
N ASP A 16 -3.61 -9.32 -5.64
CA ASP A 16 -2.91 -8.05 -5.42
C ASP A 16 -3.82 -6.98 -4.79
N GLU A 17 -5.09 -7.28 -4.51
CA GLU A 17 -6.08 -6.37 -3.89
C GLU A 17 -6.29 -6.68 -2.39
N PHE A 18 -5.21 -6.59 -1.61
CA PHE A 18 -5.28 -6.74 -0.16
C PHE A 18 -5.18 -5.38 0.52
N TYR A 19 -6.28 -4.88 1.08
CA TYR A 19 -6.27 -3.62 1.84
C TYR A 19 -5.66 -3.85 3.22
N THR A 20 -4.64 -3.05 3.57
CA THR A 20 -4.02 -3.09 4.89
C THR A 20 -4.98 -2.50 5.93
N GLN A 21 -5.18 -3.18 7.06
CA GLN A 21 -6.05 -2.68 8.12
C GLN A 21 -5.47 -1.43 8.79
N LEU A 22 -6.36 -0.49 9.13
CA LEU A 22 -5.99 0.75 9.83
C LEU A 22 -5.21 0.48 11.13
N VAL A 23 -5.62 -0.53 11.91
CA VAL A 23 -4.94 -0.90 13.16
C VAL A 23 -3.48 -1.33 12.94
N ASP A 24 -3.19 -2.00 11.83
CA ASP A 24 -1.82 -2.42 11.51
C ASP A 24 -0.97 -1.22 11.06
N ILE A 25 -1.58 -0.28 10.32
CA ILE A 25 -0.96 0.99 9.95
C ILE A 25 -0.65 1.81 11.22
N GLU A 26 -1.62 2.03 12.10
CA GLU A 26 -1.44 2.80 13.33
C GLU A 26 -0.35 2.22 14.25
N ASN A 27 -0.35 0.89 14.41
CA ASN A 27 0.63 0.19 15.24
C ASN A 27 2.06 0.34 14.73
N GLU A 28 2.26 0.39 13.41
CA GLU A 28 3.59 0.61 12.84
C GLU A 28 3.95 2.10 12.80
N LEU A 29 3.09 2.94 12.23
CA LEU A 29 3.40 4.34 11.92
C LEU A 29 3.60 5.22 13.17
N ARG A 30 3.03 4.86 14.33
CA ARG A 30 3.25 5.55 15.61
C ARG A 30 4.73 5.70 15.98
N HIS A 31 5.60 4.84 15.45
CA HIS A 31 7.03 4.84 15.74
C HIS A 31 7.84 5.77 14.84
N TYR A 32 7.23 6.32 13.78
CA TYR A 32 7.89 7.15 12.77
C TYR A 32 7.31 8.57 12.72
N SER A 33 6.43 8.93 13.67
CA SER A 33 5.70 10.20 13.73
C SER A 33 6.58 11.43 13.49
N GLU A 34 7.77 11.47 14.10
CA GLU A 34 8.72 12.59 13.98
C GLU A 34 9.26 12.77 12.55
N HIS A 35 9.32 11.72 11.73
CA HIS A 35 9.81 11.82 10.35
C HIS A 35 8.83 12.55 9.43
N PHE A 36 7.54 12.62 9.78
CA PHE A 36 6.50 13.17 8.92
C PHE A 36 6.36 14.70 9.00
N ARG A 37 6.93 15.34 10.02
CA ARG A 37 6.75 16.77 10.24
C ARG A 37 7.31 17.61 9.08
N GLY A 38 6.45 18.42 8.48
CA GLY A 38 6.76 19.30 7.35
C GLY A 38 7.01 18.55 6.04
N LYS A 39 6.68 17.26 5.96
CA LYS A 39 6.93 16.41 4.79
C LYS A 39 5.72 16.25 3.89
N VAL A 40 6.00 15.96 2.63
CA VAL A 40 5.01 15.50 1.64
C VAL A 40 4.99 13.97 1.65
N VAL A 41 3.85 13.39 2.00
CA VAL A 41 3.64 11.94 1.99
C VAL A 41 2.89 11.54 0.73
N TYR A 42 3.31 10.42 0.12
CA TYR A 42 2.67 9.86 -1.07
C TYR A 42 2.21 8.41 -0.84
N CYS A 43 0.91 8.16 -1.01
CA CYS A 43 0.31 6.83 -0.97
C CYS A 43 -0.13 6.45 -2.38
N ASN A 44 0.78 5.85 -3.16
CA ASN A 44 0.66 5.78 -4.62
C ASN A 44 0.05 4.48 -5.18
N CYS A 45 -0.41 3.58 -4.30
CA CYS A 45 -1.06 2.33 -4.69
C CYS A 45 -2.41 2.18 -3.97
N ASP A 46 -3.02 3.31 -3.67
CA ASP A 46 -4.06 3.44 -2.67
C ASP A 46 -5.27 4.07 -3.33
N ASP A 47 -6.40 3.36 -3.44
CA ASP A 47 -7.64 4.02 -3.84
C ASP A 47 -8.10 4.89 -2.67
N PRO A 48 -8.07 6.23 -2.78
CA PRO A 48 -8.38 7.12 -1.66
C PRO A 48 -9.81 6.98 -1.14
N ARG A 49 -10.72 6.32 -1.89
CA ARG A 49 -12.10 6.08 -1.46
C ARG A 49 -12.22 4.96 -0.41
N VAL A 50 -11.27 4.04 -0.38
CA VAL A 50 -11.25 2.87 0.51
C VAL A 50 -9.91 2.72 1.25
N SER A 51 -9.01 3.67 1.02
CA SER A 51 -7.68 3.86 1.56
C SER A 51 -7.53 3.98 3.07
N ASN A 52 -7.18 2.92 3.80
CA ASN A 52 -6.78 3.06 5.20
C ASN A 52 -5.47 3.87 5.38
N PHE A 53 -4.56 3.88 4.40
CA PHE A 53 -3.40 4.78 4.44
C PHE A 53 -3.83 6.24 4.27
N PHE A 54 -4.65 6.53 3.24
CA PHE A 54 -5.26 7.84 3.08
C PHE A 54 -6.01 8.29 4.34
N HIS A 55 -6.92 7.47 4.87
CA HIS A 55 -7.69 7.76 6.08
C HIS A 55 -6.77 8.07 7.27
N TYR A 56 -5.73 7.26 7.50
CA TYR A 56 -4.76 7.50 8.57
C TYR A 56 -4.09 8.86 8.44
N PHE A 57 -3.52 9.17 7.27
CA PHE A 57 -2.78 10.42 7.09
C PHE A 57 -3.68 11.65 7.03
N ALA A 58 -4.85 11.54 6.42
CA ALA A 58 -5.82 12.63 6.35
C ALA A 58 -6.40 12.95 7.74
N TYR A 59 -6.71 11.93 8.55
CA TYR A 59 -7.15 12.11 9.94
C TYR A 59 -6.06 12.73 10.81
N ASN A 60 -4.83 12.21 10.70
CA ASN A 60 -3.71 12.64 11.53
C ASN A 60 -2.90 13.80 10.92
N PHE A 61 -3.39 14.45 9.85
CA PHE A 61 -2.62 15.41 9.05
C PHE A 61 -1.98 16.52 9.91
N ARG A 62 -2.80 17.15 10.76
CA ARG A 62 -2.37 18.23 11.66
C ARG A 62 -1.49 17.73 12.81
N VAL A 63 -1.79 16.55 13.35
CA VAL A 63 -1.05 15.93 14.47
C VAL A 63 0.36 15.53 14.03
N LEU A 64 0.48 14.94 12.83
CA LEU A 64 1.77 14.59 12.21
C LEU A 64 2.51 15.81 11.66
N GLY A 65 1.81 16.95 11.52
CA GLY A 65 2.36 18.19 10.97
C GLY A 65 2.74 18.05 9.50
N LEU A 66 1.97 17.31 8.71
CA LEU A 66 2.23 17.11 7.29
C LEU A 66 2.18 18.43 6.53
N LYS A 67 3.00 18.55 5.48
CA LYS A 67 2.92 19.66 4.52
C LYS A 67 1.86 19.39 3.47
N LYS A 68 1.78 18.15 2.99
CA LYS A 68 0.90 17.73 1.90
C LYS A 68 0.78 16.20 1.91
N LEU A 69 -0.38 15.70 1.53
CA LEU A 69 -0.66 14.29 1.29
C LEU A 69 -1.08 14.13 -0.17
N ILE A 70 -0.40 13.24 -0.89
CA ILE A 70 -0.69 12.89 -2.28
C ILE A 70 -1.15 11.44 -2.29
N THR A 71 -2.17 11.11 -3.08
CA THR A 71 -2.59 9.72 -3.30
C THR A 71 -2.89 9.48 -4.77
N THR A 72 -2.52 8.31 -5.29
CA THR A 72 -2.93 7.87 -6.63
C THR A 72 -3.62 6.52 -6.56
N CYS A 73 -4.75 6.42 -7.27
CA CYS A 73 -5.46 5.17 -7.46
C CYS A 73 -5.03 4.53 -8.78
N TYR A 74 -4.48 3.32 -8.72
CA TYR A 74 -4.31 2.47 -9.89
C TYR A 74 -5.67 1.96 -10.38
N LYS A 75 -5.91 2.00 -11.68
CA LYS A 75 -7.05 1.34 -12.31
C LYS A 75 -6.56 0.08 -13.03
N ASN A 76 -7.00 -1.08 -12.55
CA ASN A 76 -6.81 -2.31 -13.32
C ASN A 76 -7.67 -2.25 -14.59
N GLN A 77 -7.02 -2.17 -15.76
CA GLN A 77 -7.71 -2.11 -17.06
C GLN A 77 -8.37 -3.44 -17.47
N GLN A 78 -8.10 -4.55 -16.75
CA GLN A 78 -8.86 -5.79 -16.90
C GLN A 78 -10.17 -5.67 -16.12
N MET A 79 -11.17 -5.08 -16.78
CA MET A 79 -12.56 -5.00 -16.33
C MET A 79 -13.00 -6.29 -15.63
N ASP A 80 -13.17 -6.24 -14.31
CA ASP A 80 -14.14 -7.12 -13.69
C ASP A 80 -15.51 -6.55 -14.04
N MET A 81 -16.32 -7.37 -14.71
CA MET A 81 -17.67 -7.09 -15.19
C MET A 81 -18.69 -6.85 -14.04
N PHE A 82 -18.19 -6.51 -12.84
CA PHE A 82 -18.90 -6.59 -11.57
C PHE A 82 -18.57 -5.43 -10.60
N SER A 83 -17.67 -4.50 -10.92
CA SER A 83 -17.58 -3.25 -10.15
C SER A 83 -18.65 -2.27 -10.64
N GLN A 84 -19.71 -2.08 -9.85
CA GLN A 84 -20.73 -1.03 -10.07
C GLN A 84 -20.21 0.37 -9.69
N HIS A 85 -18.98 0.71 -10.10
CA HIS A 85 -18.45 2.06 -9.99
C HIS A 85 -17.71 2.44 -11.27
N ASP A 86 -18.41 3.16 -12.14
CA ASP A 86 -17.98 3.75 -13.41
C ASP A 86 -16.89 4.83 -13.21
N ALA A 87 -15.72 4.48 -12.69
CA ALA A 87 -14.55 5.36 -12.77
C ALA A 87 -13.82 5.06 -14.08
N GLU A 88 -14.15 5.80 -15.15
CA GLU A 88 -13.53 5.64 -16.48
C GLU A 88 -12.00 5.87 -16.47
N LYS A 89 -11.46 6.60 -15.50
CA LYS A 89 -10.04 7.02 -15.45
C LYS A 89 -9.41 6.85 -14.07
N ALA A 90 -8.10 6.60 -14.04
CA ALA A 90 -7.32 6.65 -12.81
C ALA A 90 -7.30 8.09 -12.26
N ILE A 91 -7.19 8.21 -10.93
CA ILE A 91 -7.31 9.50 -10.25
C ILE A 91 -6.14 9.74 -9.30
N TRP A 92 -5.90 11.02 -9.01
CA TRP A 92 -5.00 11.45 -7.97
C TRP A 92 -5.61 12.58 -7.14
N LEU A 93 -5.21 12.67 -5.88
CA LEU A 93 -5.65 13.69 -4.93
C LEU A 93 -4.46 14.39 -4.31
N GLU A 94 -4.66 15.66 -3.98
CA GLU A 94 -3.72 16.46 -3.20
C GLU A 94 -4.44 17.10 -2.02
N TYR A 95 -4.07 16.71 -0.81
CA TYR A 95 -4.62 17.26 0.42
C TYR A 95 -3.55 18.05 1.19
N ASP A 96 -3.87 19.29 1.52
CA ASP A 96 -2.97 20.24 2.19
C ASP A 96 -3.43 20.61 3.62
N GLY A 97 -4.50 19.97 4.11
CA GLY A 97 -5.02 20.21 5.46
C GLY A 97 -6.01 21.39 5.58
N THR A 98 -6.38 22.03 4.47
CA THR A 98 -7.22 23.24 4.47
C THR A 98 -8.68 23.02 4.87
N GLN A 99 -9.20 21.78 4.79
CA GLN A 99 -10.65 21.58 4.80
C GLN A 99 -11.26 21.03 6.10
N ASN A 100 -10.50 20.51 7.07
CA ASN A 100 -11.11 19.90 8.26
C ASN A 100 -10.67 20.48 9.61
N GLU A 101 -11.64 21.04 10.34
CA GLU A 101 -11.59 21.23 11.80
C GLU A 101 -12.02 19.97 12.57
N THR A 102 -12.80 19.06 11.95
CA THR A 102 -13.26 17.79 12.57
C THR A 102 -13.41 16.68 11.52
N GLY A 103 -12.64 15.58 11.63
CA GLY A 103 -12.84 14.34 10.86
C GLY A 103 -11.92 14.15 9.63
N VAL A 104 -12.11 13.05 8.89
CA VAL A 104 -11.45 12.77 7.60
C VAL A 104 -12.23 13.47 6.46
N PRO A 105 -11.59 14.22 5.56
CA PRO A 105 -12.29 14.93 4.48
C PRO A 105 -12.87 13.93 3.47
N ALA A 106 -14.02 14.26 2.89
CA ALA A 106 -14.53 13.48 1.76
C ALA A 106 -13.64 13.70 0.54
N VAL A 107 -13.56 12.70 -0.35
CA VAL A 107 -12.72 12.77 -1.55
C VAL A 107 -13.17 13.92 -2.47
N GLU A 108 -14.48 14.17 -2.52
CA GLU A 108 -15.11 15.23 -3.30
C GLU A 108 -14.69 16.62 -2.80
N ASP A 109 -14.48 16.77 -1.49
CA ASP A 109 -14.09 18.03 -0.87
C ASP A 109 -12.64 18.40 -1.22
N ILE A 110 -11.74 17.41 -1.26
CA ILE A 110 -10.32 17.60 -1.57
C ILE A 110 -10.12 18.01 -3.04
N GLY A 111 -10.95 17.49 -3.93
CA GLY A 111 -10.84 17.70 -5.37
C GLY A 111 -10.13 16.54 -6.07
N ILE A 112 -10.78 16.02 -7.11
CA ILE A 112 -10.30 14.89 -7.90
C ILE A 112 -9.57 15.38 -9.14
N HIS A 113 -8.33 14.93 -9.31
CA HIS A 113 -7.61 15.07 -10.56
C HIS A 113 -7.59 13.74 -11.32
N TYR A 114 -7.71 13.79 -12.64
CA TYR A 114 -7.68 12.62 -13.50
C TYR A 114 -6.29 12.43 -14.09
N LEU A 115 -5.79 11.20 -14.00
CA LEU A 115 -4.58 10.76 -14.68
C LEU A 115 -4.90 10.43 -16.15
N GLU A 116 -3.91 10.61 -17.03
CA GLU A 116 -4.04 10.24 -18.44
C GLU A 116 -3.89 8.72 -18.64
N GLY A 117 -3.04 8.09 -17.83
CA GLY A 117 -2.78 6.66 -17.81
C GLY A 117 -3.65 5.90 -16.81
N ASP A 118 -3.16 4.71 -16.45
CA ASP A 118 -3.84 3.78 -15.54
C ASP A 118 -3.41 3.94 -14.07
N GLY A 119 -2.53 4.90 -13.76
CA GLY A 119 -1.99 5.10 -12.43
C GLY A 119 -0.90 4.10 -12.03
N ASP A 120 -0.30 3.38 -13.00
CA ASP A 120 0.87 2.54 -12.72
C ASP A 120 1.99 3.41 -12.15
N PHE A 121 2.63 2.98 -11.06
CA PHE A 121 3.72 3.72 -10.41
C PHE A 121 4.91 4.02 -11.34
N ARG A 122 5.01 3.30 -12.47
CA ARG A 122 6.03 3.47 -13.50
C ARG A 122 5.66 4.52 -14.55
N SER A 123 4.40 4.96 -14.58
CA SER A 123 3.95 5.99 -15.50
C SER A 123 4.65 7.32 -15.23
N ALA A 124 4.86 8.13 -16.29
CA ALA A 124 5.56 9.40 -16.17
C ALA A 124 4.84 10.36 -15.20
N GLU A 125 3.50 10.41 -15.24
CA GLU A 125 2.69 11.20 -14.31
C GLU A 125 2.84 10.77 -12.85
N CYS A 126 2.84 9.46 -12.56
CA CYS A 126 3.05 8.97 -11.20
C CYS A 126 4.49 9.21 -10.71
N ILE A 127 5.46 9.17 -11.61
CA ILE A 127 6.86 9.52 -11.31
C ILE A 127 7.00 11.02 -11.01
N GLU A 128 6.29 11.91 -11.71
CA GLU A 128 6.29 13.34 -11.37
C GLU A 128 5.70 13.59 -9.98
N LEU A 129 4.61 12.90 -9.63
CA LEU A 129 4.07 12.95 -8.27
C LEU A 129 5.06 12.39 -7.24
N LEU A 130 5.73 11.27 -7.56
CA LEU A 130 6.78 10.69 -6.71
C LEU A 130 7.92 11.67 -6.46
N LYS A 131 8.39 12.38 -7.50
CA LYS A 131 9.46 13.38 -7.38
C LYS A 131 9.08 14.48 -6.39
N GLY A 132 7.81 14.90 -6.36
CA GLY A 132 7.27 15.89 -5.43
C GLY A 132 7.10 15.41 -3.98
N ALA A 133 7.19 14.11 -3.72
CA ALA A 133 7.03 13.52 -2.40
C ALA A 133 8.37 13.37 -1.65
N ASP A 134 8.34 13.48 -0.32
CA ASP A 134 9.49 13.19 0.54
C ASP A 134 9.49 11.74 1.02
N ILE A 135 8.31 11.24 1.40
CA ILE A 135 8.12 9.92 2.01
C ILE A 135 7.01 9.17 1.28
N VAL A 136 7.25 7.91 0.94
CA VAL A 136 6.25 7.03 0.34
C VAL A 136 5.77 6.00 1.37
N VAL A 137 4.46 5.91 1.58
CA VAL A 137 3.88 4.99 2.56
C VAL A 137 2.68 4.30 1.94
N THR A 138 2.79 2.99 1.68
CA THR A 138 1.76 2.24 0.95
C THR A 138 1.93 0.72 1.06
N ASN A 139 0.95 -0.03 0.56
CA ASN A 139 1.05 -1.47 0.29
C ASN A 139 1.19 -1.69 -1.23
N PRO A 140 2.41 -1.80 -1.78
CA PRO A 140 2.62 -1.99 -3.22
C PRO A 140 2.26 -3.41 -3.68
N PRO A 141 2.03 -3.62 -4.99
CA PRO A 141 1.83 -4.95 -5.55
C PRO A 141 3.03 -5.86 -5.26
N PHE A 142 2.81 -6.98 -4.57
CA PHE A 142 3.91 -7.87 -4.17
C PHE A 142 4.64 -8.50 -5.35
N SER A 143 3.95 -8.69 -6.46
CA SER A 143 4.51 -9.15 -7.73
C SER A 143 5.57 -8.19 -8.30
N LEU A 144 5.43 -6.89 -8.02
CA LEU A 144 6.31 -5.81 -8.51
C LEU A 144 7.22 -5.23 -7.41
N PHE A 145 7.23 -5.80 -6.21
CA PHE A 145 7.92 -5.26 -5.04
C PHE A 145 9.41 -4.92 -5.29
N ARG A 146 10.12 -5.78 -6.04
CA ARG A 146 11.54 -5.55 -6.35
C ARG A 146 11.77 -4.31 -7.23
N GLU A 147 10.94 -4.17 -8.26
CA GLU A 147 10.98 -3.04 -9.20
C GLU A 147 10.57 -1.75 -8.47
N TYR A 148 9.55 -1.86 -7.62
CA TYR A 148 9.07 -0.76 -6.81
C TYR A 148 10.13 -0.23 -5.83
N VAL A 149 10.79 -1.12 -5.06
CA VAL A 149 11.90 -0.73 -4.17
C VAL A 149 13.05 -0.10 -4.97
N ALA A 150 13.40 -0.68 -6.13
CA ALA A 150 14.46 -0.12 -6.97
C ALA A 150 14.14 1.33 -7.40
N GLN A 151 12.89 1.61 -7.79
CA GLN A 151 12.44 2.95 -8.12
C GLN A 151 12.54 3.90 -6.91
N LEU A 152 12.07 3.48 -5.73
CA LEU A 152 12.15 4.34 -4.53
C LEU A 152 13.59 4.70 -4.16
N ILE A 153 14.54 3.76 -4.35
CA ILE A 153 15.96 4.01 -4.14
C ILE A 153 16.54 4.92 -5.24
N GLU A 154 16.16 4.73 -6.50
CA GLU A 154 16.59 5.58 -7.62
C GLU A 154 16.22 7.06 -7.42
N TYR A 155 15.02 7.32 -6.89
CA TYR A 155 14.53 8.66 -6.62
C TYR A 155 14.84 9.18 -5.20
N ASP A 156 15.74 8.50 -4.47
CA ASP A 156 16.17 8.84 -3.11
C ASP A 156 15.01 9.11 -2.14
N LYS A 157 13.98 8.27 -2.20
CA LYS A 157 12.79 8.43 -1.36
C LYS A 157 12.98 7.76 -0.02
N LYS A 158 12.45 8.43 1.00
CA LYS A 158 12.16 7.75 2.26
C LYS A 158 10.89 6.95 2.11
N PHE A 159 10.79 5.80 2.74
CA PHE A 159 9.60 4.99 2.59
C PHE A 159 9.35 4.05 3.77
N LEU A 160 8.09 3.67 3.93
CA LEU A 160 7.61 2.62 4.83
C LEU A 160 6.53 1.84 4.08
N ILE A 161 6.85 0.64 3.61
CA ILE A 161 6.00 -0.10 2.66
C ILE A 161 5.79 -1.54 3.12
N VAL A 162 4.63 -2.11 2.79
CA VAL A 162 4.34 -3.51 3.10
C VAL A 162 4.92 -4.43 2.02
N GLY A 163 5.48 -5.56 2.42
CA GLY A 163 5.97 -6.57 1.50
C GLY A 163 5.89 -7.96 2.11
N HIS A 164 6.17 -8.97 1.29
CA HIS A 164 6.25 -10.35 1.75
C HIS A 164 7.65 -10.65 2.32
N GLN A 165 7.76 -11.32 3.47
CA GLN A 165 9.02 -11.67 4.17
C GLN A 165 10.09 -12.30 3.28
N ASN A 166 9.70 -13.19 2.36
CA ASN A 166 10.61 -13.77 1.36
C ASN A 166 11.40 -12.72 0.57
N ALA A 167 10.91 -11.48 0.45
CA ALA A 167 11.63 -10.40 -0.21
C ALA A 167 12.96 -10.06 0.46
N ILE A 168 13.16 -10.40 1.74
CA ILE A 168 14.44 -10.20 2.47
C ILE A 168 15.61 -10.86 1.73
N THR A 169 15.40 -12.03 1.14
CA THR A 169 16.47 -12.82 0.50
C THR A 169 16.57 -12.56 -1.00
N TYR A 170 15.75 -11.67 -1.56
CA TYR A 170 15.83 -11.33 -2.97
C TYR A 170 17.16 -10.65 -3.29
N LYS A 171 17.70 -10.94 -4.48
CA LYS A 171 19.05 -10.51 -4.89
C LYS A 171 19.21 -9.00 -4.90
N GLU A 172 18.13 -8.26 -5.09
CA GLU A 172 18.07 -6.80 -5.19
C GLU A 172 17.78 -6.15 -3.83
N ILE A 173 17.20 -6.90 -2.88
CA ILE A 173 16.81 -6.39 -1.56
C ILE A 173 17.87 -6.69 -0.51
N PHE A 174 18.39 -7.92 -0.48
CA PHE A 174 19.39 -8.34 0.51
C PHE A 174 20.63 -7.43 0.53
N PRO A 175 21.20 -6.98 -0.61
CA PRO A 175 22.30 -6.03 -0.59
C PRO A 175 21.94 -4.69 0.07
N LEU A 176 20.72 -4.18 -0.15
CA LEU A 176 20.26 -2.94 0.49
C LEU A 176 20.18 -3.10 2.01
N ILE A 177 19.77 -4.28 2.50
CA ILE A 177 19.75 -4.59 3.93
C ILE A 177 21.18 -4.66 4.48
N LYS A 178 22.04 -5.42 3.80
CA LYS A 178 23.44 -5.59 4.18
C LYS A 178 24.18 -4.25 4.24
N ASP A 179 23.90 -3.35 3.32
CA ASP A 179 24.53 -2.04 3.19
C ASP A 179 23.85 -0.95 4.06
N ASN A 180 22.92 -1.34 4.95
CA ASN A 180 22.17 -0.41 5.82
C ASN A 180 21.40 0.69 5.06
N LYS A 181 20.87 0.36 3.88
CA LYS A 181 20.02 1.26 3.06
C LYS A 181 18.53 0.94 3.19
N LEU A 182 18.18 -0.23 3.70
CA LEU A 182 16.81 -0.73 3.87
C LEU A 182 16.79 -1.69 5.06
N TRP A 183 15.73 -1.69 5.85
CA TRP A 183 15.55 -2.63 6.97
C TRP A 183 14.07 -2.94 7.15
N LEU A 184 13.76 -3.84 8.08
CA LEU A 184 12.37 -4.17 8.41
C LEU A 184 11.79 -3.16 9.39
N GLY A 185 10.48 -3.00 9.38
CA GLY A 185 9.77 -2.24 10.41
C GLY A 185 9.73 -2.94 11.77
N ILE A 186 9.01 -2.32 12.70
CA ILE A 186 8.96 -2.71 14.12
C ILE A 186 8.02 -3.89 14.34
N THR A 187 6.93 -3.98 13.58
CA THR A 187 5.95 -5.06 13.73
C THR A 187 6.66 -6.42 13.62
N PRO A 188 6.59 -7.27 14.66
CA PRO A 188 7.33 -8.52 14.69
C PRO A 188 7.02 -9.45 13.53
N ARG A 189 8.05 -10.18 13.08
CA ARG A 189 7.87 -11.25 12.08
C ARG A 189 6.91 -12.31 12.61
N GLY A 190 5.94 -12.70 11.79
CA GLY A 190 4.98 -13.76 12.12
C GLY A 190 3.74 -13.27 12.87
N LYS A 191 3.60 -11.97 13.11
CA LYS A 191 2.27 -11.40 13.40
C LYS A 191 1.47 -11.42 12.11
N ASP A 192 0.29 -12.01 12.17
CA ASP A 192 -0.63 -12.04 11.04
C ASP A 192 -1.08 -10.63 10.71
N MET A 193 -0.84 -10.20 9.47
CA MET A 193 -1.57 -9.08 8.90
C MET A 193 -2.84 -9.64 8.25
N LEU A 194 -3.95 -9.03 8.59
CA LEU A 194 -5.25 -9.34 8.02
C LEU A 194 -5.59 -8.28 6.98
N PHE A 195 -6.27 -8.69 5.92
CA PHE A 195 -6.59 -7.83 4.80
C PHE A 195 -8.04 -8.01 4.41
N ASP A 196 -8.70 -6.91 4.08
CA ASP A 196 -10.01 -7.00 3.45
C ASP A 196 -9.87 -7.69 2.10
N VAL A 197 -10.84 -8.53 1.80
CA VAL A 197 -10.91 -9.30 0.55
C VAL A 197 -12.28 -9.15 -0.08
N PRO A 198 -12.38 -9.11 -1.43
CA PRO A 198 -13.67 -9.09 -2.11
C PRO A 198 -14.55 -10.26 -1.68
N THR A 199 -15.87 -10.05 -1.57
CA THR A 199 -16.82 -11.05 -1.04
C THR A 199 -16.75 -12.40 -1.75
N ASP A 200 -16.56 -12.42 -3.06
CA ASP A 200 -16.45 -13.67 -3.81
C ASP A 200 -15.11 -14.38 -3.57
N TYR A 201 -14.04 -13.62 -3.34
CA TYR A 201 -12.76 -14.20 -2.94
C TYR A 201 -12.81 -14.75 -1.51
N ALA A 202 -13.52 -14.07 -0.59
CA ALA A 202 -13.79 -14.59 0.75
C ALA A 202 -14.52 -15.95 0.71
N LYS A 203 -15.55 -16.09 -0.14
CA LYS A 203 -16.25 -17.37 -0.35
C LYS A 203 -15.31 -18.46 -0.89
N GLU A 204 -14.45 -18.12 -1.86
CA GLU A 204 -13.44 -19.05 -2.39
C GLU A 204 -12.46 -19.50 -1.31
N LEU A 205 -11.97 -18.57 -0.48
CA LEU A 205 -11.05 -18.87 0.62
C LEU A 205 -11.67 -19.84 1.61
N VAL A 206 -12.91 -19.58 2.06
CA VAL A 206 -13.63 -20.46 2.99
C VAL A 206 -13.86 -21.84 2.38
N ALA A 207 -14.16 -21.93 1.07
CA ALA A 207 -14.42 -23.19 0.40
C ALA A 207 -13.15 -24.02 0.09
N THR A 208 -12.00 -23.37 -0.11
CA THR A 208 -10.80 -24.03 -0.65
C THR A 208 -9.61 -24.07 0.30
N LYS A 209 -9.66 -23.33 1.41
CA LYS A 209 -8.56 -23.20 2.37
C LYS A 209 -9.04 -23.54 3.78
N GLN A 210 -8.07 -23.86 4.63
CA GLN A 210 -8.30 -24.02 6.06
C GLN A 210 -8.23 -22.64 6.74
N GLU A 211 -9.15 -22.35 7.65
CA GLU A 211 -9.04 -21.17 8.51
C GLU A 211 -7.69 -21.14 9.25
N GLY A 212 -7.10 -19.96 9.37
CA GLY A 212 -5.76 -19.77 9.91
C GLY A 212 -4.63 -20.08 8.92
N SER A 213 -4.92 -20.48 7.67
CA SER A 213 -3.92 -20.56 6.61
C SER A 213 -3.87 -19.27 5.80
N ALA A 214 -4.76 -19.12 4.82
CA ALA A 214 -4.86 -17.96 3.92
C ALA A 214 -5.99 -16.97 4.30
N TYR A 215 -6.80 -17.29 5.32
CA TYR A 215 -7.83 -16.41 5.85
C TYR A 215 -8.02 -16.61 7.35
N SER A 216 -8.71 -15.68 8.01
CA SER A 216 -9.21 -15.79 9.39
C SER A 216 -10.56 -15.13 9.51
N ILE A 217 -11.39 -15.60 10.46
CA ILE A 217 -12.69 -15.01 10.74
C ILE A 217 -12.58 -14.17 12.02
N VAL A 218 -12.92 -12.88 11.92
CA VAL A 218 -12.97 -11.96 13.06
C VAL A 218 -14.37 -11.35 13.09
N ASP A 219 -15.09 -11.53 14.19
CA ASP A 219 -16.46 -11.05 14.38
C ASP A 219 -17.43 -11.44 13.25
N GLY A 220 -17.24 -12.63 12.66
CA GLY A 220 -18.06 -13.15 11.57
C GLY A 220 -17.68 -12.65 10.18
N VAL A 221 -16.66 -11.79 10.05
CA VAL A 221 -16.13 -11.30 8.78
C VAL A 221 -14.87 -12.09 8.40
N VAL A 222 -14.80 -12.51 7.13
CA VAL A 222 -13.66 -13.24 6.58
C VAL A 222 -12.60 -12.26 6.08
N TYR A 223 -11.40 -12.34 6.64
CA TYR A 223 -10.24 -11.58 6.21
C TYR A 223 -9.21 -12.47 5.53
N GLY A 224 -8.59 -11.98 4.45
CA GLY A 224 -7.36 -12.57 3.94
C GLY A 224 -6.27 -12.51 5.01
N ARG A 225 -5.49 -13.58 5.15
CA ARG A 225 -4.43 -13.67 6.15
C ARG A 225 -3.08 -13.81 5.45
N LEU A 226 -2.15 -12.93 5.79
CA LEU A 226 -0.75 -13.09 5.42
C LEU A 226 0.15 -13.05 6.65
N GLY A 227 0.41 -14.23 7.23
CA GLY A 227 1.36 -14.39 8.33
C GLY A 227 2.82 -14.11 7.96
N SER A 228 3.09 -13.91 6.67
CA SER A 228 4.39 -13.59 6.12
C SER A 228 4.49 -12.15 5.60
N ALA A 229 3.56 -11.26 5.96
CA ALA A 229 3.70 -9.85 5.68
C ALA A 229 4.78 -9.23 6.59
N SER A 230 5.44 -8.17 6.12
CA SER A 230 6.38 -7.37 6.90
C SER A 230 6.48 -5.97 6.33
N TRP A 231 6.72 -5.01 7.21
CA TRP A 231 7.08 -3.65 6.82
C TRP A 231 8.54 -3.58 6.41
N TYR A 232 8.83 -2.80 5.37
CA TYR A 232 10.15 -2.48 4.86
C TYR A 232 10.31 -0.97 4.84
N THR A 233 11.43 -0.48 5.34
CA THR A 233 11.64 0.96 5.52
C THR A 233 13.11 1.34 5.43
N ASN A 234 13.36 2.61 5.15
CA ASN A 234 14.66 3.26 5.31
C ASN A 234 14.57 4.51 6.23
N LEU A 235 13.47 4.61 6.99
CA LEU A 235 13.26 5.54 8.10
C LEU A 235 13.77 4.90 9.38
N ASP A 236 14.60 5.64 10.11
CA ASP A 236 15.25 5.11 11.31
C ASP A 236 14.28 5.10 12.49
N TYR A 237 14.44 4.14 13.40
CA TYR A 237 13.61 4.04 14.60
C TYR A 237 14.43 3.49 15.78
N HIS A 238 14.02 3.83 17.00
CA HIS A 238 14.82 3.58 18.21
C HIS A 238 15.18 2.09 18.39
N GLN A 239 14.18 1.20 18.31
CA GLN A 239 14.34 -0.24 18.52
C GLN A 239 15.23 -0.93 17.49
N ARG A 240 15.63 -0.26 16.40
CA ARG A 240 16.58 -0.80 15.42
C ARG A 240 17.99 -0.94 16.00
N HIS A 241 18.30 -0.13 17.01
CA HIS A 241 19.63 -0.03 17.60
C HIS A 241 19.74 -0.75 18.95
N GLU A 242 18.69 -1.49 19.33
CA GLU A 242 18.64 -2.37 20.52
C GLU A 242 19.04 -3.80 20.14
#